data_AF-A0A022Q3E6-F1
#
_entry.id   AF-A0A022Q3E6-F1
#
_cell.length_a   1.000
_cell.length_b   1.000
_cell.length_c   1.000
_cell.angle_alpha   90.00
_cell.angle_beta   90.00
_cell.angle_gamma   90.00
#
_symmetry.space_group_name_H-M   'P 1'
#
loop_
_entity.id
_entity.type
_entity.pdbx_description
1 polymer ?
#
loop_
_entity_poly.entity_id
_entity_poly.type
_entity_poly.pdbx_seq_one_letter_code
_entity_poly.pdbx_strand_id
1 'polypeptide(L)' 'GRLSRSQLSKEQVQVYLREESNKRKHLLEKYIRLCNDSKVVVDTMLVESNDATGKAILELIHIANITNLVMGTKQSPLSR' A
#
# COMPACT_ATOMS: atom_id res chain seq x y z
N GLY A 1 17.19 11.13 -13.86
CA GLY A 1 17.42 9.67 -13.76
C GLY A 1 17.19 9.22 -12.33
N ARG A 2 16.91 7.92 -12.09
CA ARG A 2 16.82 7.37 -10.73
C ARG A 2 18.23 7.12 -10.19
N LEU A 3 18.59 7.74 -9.06
CA LEU A 3 19.85 7.48 -8.36
C LEU A 3 19.69 6.26 -7.46
N SER A 4 20.75 5.47 -7.32
CA SER A 4 20.76 4.38 -6.33
C SER A 4 20.83 4.95 -4.91
N ARG A 5 20.30 4.21 -3.94
CA ARG A 5 20.23 4.68 -2.54
C ARG A 5 21.61 4.97 -1.93
N SER A 6 22.65 4.29 -2.40
CA SER A 6 24.05 4.50 -1.98
C SER A 6 24.65 5.82 -2.49
N GLN A 7 24.02 6.45 -3.49
CA GLN A 7 24.47 7.72 -4.08
C GLN A 7 23.77 8.95 -3.47
N LEU A 8 22.89 8.75 -2.49
CA LEU A 8 22.07 9.81 -1.88
C LEU A 8 22.59 10.19 -0.50
N SER A 9 22.47 11.47 -0.14
CA SER A 9 22.69 11.93 1.24
C SER A 9 21.60 11.39 2.17
N LYS A 10 21.87 11.38 3.48
CA LYS A 10 20.87 10.94 4.47
C LYS A 10 19.60 11.79 4.39
N GLU A 11 19.75 13.09 4.19
CA GLU A 11 18.65 14.05 4.07
C GLU A 11 17.80 13.76 2.83
N GLN A 12 18.44 13.49 1.69
CA GLN A 12 17.73 13.12 0.45
C GLN A 12 16.93 11.83 0.61
N VAL A 13 17.50 10.82 1.28
CA VAL A 13 16.78 9.57 1.58
C VAL A 13 15.57 9.83 2.48
N GLN A 14 15.71 10.68 3.52
CA GLN A 14 14.61 11.00 4.42
C GLN A 14 13.49 11.78 3.73
N VAL A 15 13.83 12.73 2.86
CA VAL A 15 12.85 13.45 2.04
C VAL A 15 12.08 12.48 1.15
N TYR A 16 12.78 11.59 0.44
CA TYR A 16 12.13 10.59 -0.42
C TYR A 16 11.18 9.66 0.37
N LEU A 17 11.61 9.13 1.51
CA LEU A 17 10.77 8.27 2.34
C LEU A 17 9.53 9.00 2.85
N ARG A 18 9.67 10.28 3.22
CA ARG A 18 8.55 11.12 3.64
C ARG A 18 7.58 11.36 2.48
N GLU A 19 8.08 11.67 1.29
CA GLU A 19 7.25 11.84 0.10
C GLU A 19 6.46 10.58 -0.25
N GLU A 20 7.10 9.41 -0.24
CA GLU A 20 6.42 8.14 -0.49
C GLU A 20 5.37 7.83 0.58
N SER A 21 5.68 8.09 1.86
CA SER A 21 4.72 7.94 2.95
C SER A 21 3.51 8.87 2.79
N ASN A 22 3.75 10.14 2.43
CA ASN A 22 2.70 11.12 2.19
C ASN A 22 1.81 10.74 0.99
N LYS A 23 2.40 10.28 -0.12
CA LYS A 23 1.64 9.79 -1.28
C LYS A 23 0.74 8.61 -0.90
N ARG A 24 1.27 7.63 -0.16
CA ARG A 24 0.50 6.48 0.33
C ARG A 24 -0.65 6.90 1.23
N LYS A 25 -0.39 7.80 2.19
CA LYS A 25 -1.40 8.34 3.11
C LYS A 25 -2.51 9.08 2.35
N HIS A 26 -2.13 9.93 1.40
CA HIS A 26 -3.07 10.70 0.58
C HIS A 26 -4.02 9.80 -0.23
N LEU A 27 -3.49 8.74 -0.85
CA LEU A 27 -4.30 7.77 -1.58
C LEU A 27 -5.27 7.03 -0.65
N LEU A 28 -4.80 6.57 0.52
CA LEU A 28 -5.65 5.89 1.49
C LEU A 28 -6.79 6.80 1.97
N GLU A 29 -6.48 8.04 2.35
CA GLU A 29 -7.48 9.03 2.77
C GLU A 29 -8.52 9.31 1.69
N LYS A 30 -8.12 9.32 0.41
CA LYS A 30 -9.06 9.44 -0.71
C LYS A 30 -10.05 8.28 -0.74
N TYR A 31 -9.60 7.04 -0.56
CA TYR A 31 -10.49 5.88 -0.53
C TYR A 31 -11.41 5.88 0.69
N ILE A 32 -10.90 6.21 1.87
CA ILE A 32 -11.71 6.32 3.09
C ILE A 32 -12.84 7.33 2.89
N ARG A 33 -12.56 8.51 2.33
CA ARG A 33 -13.62 9.50 2.03
C ARG A 33 -14.69 8.94 1.11
N LEU A 34 -14.30 8.29 0.01
CA LEU A 34 -15.27 7.69 -0.93
C LEU A 34 -16.18 6.67 -0.25
N CYS A 35 -15.62 5.85 0.64
CA CYS A 35 -16.41 4.89 1.43
C CYS A 35 -17.34 5.60 2.41
N ASN A 36 -16.86 6.61 3.13
CA ASN A 36 -17.66 7.39 4.08
C ASN A 36 -18.82 8.11 3.39
N ASP A 37 -18.56 8.74 2.23
CA ASP A 37 -19.58 9.40 1.40
C ASP A 37 -20.65 8.38 0.94
N SER A 38 -20.23 7.13 0.73
CA SER A 38 -21.11 6.00 0.39
C SER A 38 -21.74 5.31 1.61
N LYS A 39 -21.49 5.80 2.83
CA LYS A 39 -21.94 5.21 4.10
C LYS A 39 -21.47 3.77 4.34
N VAL A 40 -20.29 3.43 3.81
CA VAL A 40 -19.63 2.15 4.02
C VAL A 40 -18.67 2.27 5.20
N VAL A 41 -18.81 1.40 6.19
CA VAL A 41 -17.89 1.32 7.33
C VAL A 41 -16.51 0.87 6.83
N VAL A 42 -15.46 1.59 7.22
CA VAL A 42 -14.09 1.32 6.81
C VAL A 42 -13.18 1.19 8.02
N ASP A 43 -12.42 0.10 8.04
CA ASP A 43 -11.25 -0.07 8.89
C ASP A 43 -9.98 -0.07 8.03
N THR A 44 -8.90 0.46 8.60
CA THR A 44 -7.59 0.48 7.93
C THR A 44 -6.55 -0.20 8.80
N MET A 45 -5.71 -1.04 8.17
CA MET A 45 -4.65 -1.78 8.85
C MET A 45 -3.31 -1.42 8.20
N LEU A 46 -2.34 -1.05 9.03
CA LEU A 46 -0.95 -0.91 8.62
C LEU A 46 -0.18 -2.12 9.14
N VAL A 47 0.49 -2.83 8.24
CA VAL A 47 1.24 -4.04 8.58
C VAL A 47 2.69 -3.88 8.15
N GLU A 48 3.58 -4.07 9.10
CA GLU A 48 5.00 -4.26 8.86
C GLU A 48 5.27 -5.76 8.82
N SER A 49 5.74 -6.26 7.68
CA SER A 49 6.08 -7.67 7.52
C SER A 49 7.50 -7.80 7.00
N ASN A 50 8.25 -8.72 7.60
CA ASN A 50 9.58 -9.12 7.13
C ASN A 50 9.48 -10.19 6.02
N ASP A 51 8.29 -10.76 5.82
CA ASP A 51 8.00 -11.80 4.82
C ASP A 51 7.44 -11.18 3.52
N ALA A 52 7.30 -12.01 2.48
CA ALA A 52 6.66 -11.60 1.25
C ALA A 52 5.24 -11.05 1.50
N THR A 53 4.90 -9.91 0.88
CA THR A 53 3.63 -9.20 1.06
C THR A 53 2.40 -10.10 0.90
N GLY A 54 2.45 -11.09 0.00
CA GLY A 54 1.35 -12.04 -0.19
C GLY A 54 1.06 -12.90 1.03
N LYS A 55 2.08 -13.32 1.79
CA LYS A 55 1.90 -14.09 3.02
C LYS A 55 1.22 -13.28 4.11
N ALA A 56 1.63 -12.02 4.28
CA ALA A 56 0.99 -11.10 5.22
C ALA A 56 -0.50 -10.88 4.85
N ILE A 57 -0.84 -10.74 3.57
CA ILE A 57 -2.24 -10.64 3.12
C ILE A 57 -3.02 -11.90 3.48
N LEU A 58 -2.46 -13.09 3.26
CA LEU A 58 -3.13 -14.36 3.60
C LEU A 58 -3.41 -14.49 5.10
N GLU A 59 -2.48 -14.07 5.95
CA GLU A 59 -2.67 -14.05 7.40
C GLU A 59 -3.77 -13.07 7.81
N LEU A 60 -3.79 -11.88 7.20
CA LEU A 60 -4.82 -10.86 7.46
C LEU A 60 -6.23 -11.31 7.07
N ILE A 61 -6.38 -12.11 6.02
CA ILE A 61 -7.69 -12.67 5.62
C ILE A 61 -8.32 -13.45 6.78
N HIS A 62 -7.51 -14.26 7.48
CA HIS A 62 -7.98 -15.05 8.61
C HIS A 62 -8.27 -14.17 9.82
N ILE A 63 -7.39 -13.20 10.12
CA ILE A 63 -7.52 -12.33 11.29
C ILE A 63 -8.74 -11.40 11.19
N ALA A 64 -8.94 -10.80 10.01
CA ALA A 64 -10.02 -9.85 9.76
C ALA A 64 -11.28 -10.49 9.16
N ASN A 65 -11.30 -11.83 9.04
CA ASN A 65 -12.40 -12.60 8.45
C ASN A 65 -12.85 -12.05 7.08
N ILE A 66 -11.88 -11.76 6.21
CA ILE A 66 -12.12 -11.14 4.90
C ILE A 66 -12.74 -12.18 3.97
N THR A 67 -13.96 -11.91 3.49
CA THR A 67 -14.67 -12.80 2.57
C THR A 67 -14.30 -12.54 1.11
N ASN A 68 -14.09 -11.28 0.75
CA ASN A 68 -13.82 -10.86 -0.62
C ASN A 68 -12.55 -10.00 -0.67
N LEU A 69 -11.53 -10.45 -1.40
CA LEU A 69 -10.30 -9.70 -1.64
C LEU A 69 -10.33 -9.07 -3.04
N VAL A 70 -10.26 -7.74 -3.09
CA VAL A 70 -10.15 -6.99 -4.36
C VAL A 70 -8.74 -6.39 -4.45
N MET A 71 -8.03 -6.68 -5.53
CA MET A 71 -6.68 -6.18 -5.75
C MET A 71 -6.41 -5.87 -7.23
N GLY A 72 -5.64 -4.81 -7.49
CA GLY A 72 -5.17 -4.51 -8.84
C GLY A 72 -4.03 -5.45 -9.25
N THR A 73 -4.06 -5.93 -10.48
CA THR A 73 -2.97 -6.70 -11.07
C THR A 73 -2.23 -5.84 -12.11
N LYS A 74 -0.94 -6.11 -12.30
CA LYS A 74 -0.24 -5.58 -13.48
C LYS A 74 -0.74 -6.35 -14.70
N GLN A 75 -0.86 -5.69 -15.86
CA GLN A 75 -1.10 -6.40 -17.11
C GLN A 75 -0.05 -7.48 -17.28
N SER A 76 -0.50 -8.71 -17.51
CA SER A 76 0.40 -9.83 -17.78
C SER A 76 1.11 -9.56 -19.10
N PRO A 77 2.43 -9.80 -19.21
CA PRO A 77 3.12 -9.77 -20.50
C PRO A 77 2.50 -10.73 -21.53
N LEU A 78 1.76 -11.74 -21.05
CA LEU A 78 1.12 -12.78 -21.85
C LEU A 78 -0.30 -12.42 -22.32
N SER A 79 -0.84 -11.26 -21.93
CA SER A 79 -2.18 -10.82 -22.37
C SER A 79 -2.14 -9.98 -23.65
N ARG A 80 -1.13 -10.19 -24.51
CA ARG A 80 -0.96 -9.54 -25.82
C ARG A 80 -1.02 -10.56 -26.95
#